data_AF-A0A9D5AYB8-F1
#
_entry.id   AF-A0A9D5AYB8-F1
#
_cell.length_a   1.000
_cell.length_b   1.000
_cell.length_c   1.000
_cell.angle_alpha   90.00
_cell.angle_beta   90.00
_cell.angle_gamma   90.00
#
_symmetry.space_group_name_H-M   'P 1'
#
loop_
_entity.id
_entity.type
_entity.pdbx_description
1 polymer ?
#
loop_
_entity_poly.entity_id
_entity_poly.type
_entity_poly.pdbx_seq_one_letter_code
_entity_poly.pdbx_strand_id
1 'polypeptide(L)'
;MARKRESYKESIGHWCSDVLDVQGVWLLLHWVVVDNGKSDRITIVDNSTSLSPQHAITEYRVIASSSHGYTWLELSPLTGRKHQLRVHCAEVLGTPIVGDYKYGWQAHKKWGQFDLSNPEDSTEELLKEEALPFGLNLNKGSISDKRPHLHLHCKQIVLPDISQALQNVQSLSALSYDLSAVKALELEADLPPFMKKSWDVTNS
;
A
#
# COMPACT_ATOMS: atom_id res chain seq x y z
N MET A 1 -16.60 -26.33 -21.20
CA MET A 1 -15.41 -26.37 -20.31
C MET A 1 -15.47 -25.21 -19.31
N ALA A 2 -16.37 -25.29 -18.31
CA ALA A 2 -16.66 -24.17 -17.40
C ALA A 2 -16.99 -24.66 -15.97
N ARG A 3 -16.26 -25.66 -15.46
CA ARG A 3 -16.68 -26.38 -14.23
C ARG A 3 -15.63 -26.55 -13.14
N LYS A 4 -14.52 -25.79 -13.18
CA LYS A 4 -13.42 -25.93 -12.18
C LYS A 4 -13.10 -24.67 -11.36
N ARG A 5 -13.86 -23.57 -11.51
CA ARG A 5 -13.67 -22.36 -10.69
C ARG A 5 -14.61 -22.24 -9.49
N GLU A 6 -15.77 -22.92 -9.48
CA GLU A 6 -16.68 -22.91 -8.32
C GLU A 6 -16.09 -23.64 -7.09
N SER A 7 -15.36 -24.74 -7.29
CA SER A 7 -14.97 -25.64 -6.19
C SER A 7 -13.96 -25.04 -5.20
N TYR A 8 -13.31 -23.91 -5.53
CA TYR A 8 -12.31 -23.30 -4.65
C TYR A 8 -12.91 -22.25 -3.70
N LYS A 9 -14.19 -21.90 -3.84
CA LYS A 9 -14.90 -21.02 -2.88
C LYS A 9 -15.42 -21.76 -1.66
N GLU A 10 -15.53 -23.09 -1.70
CA GLU A 10 -16.17 -23.87 -0.64
C GLU A 10 -15.20 -24.44 0.40
N SER A 11 -13.87 -24.44 0.14
CA SER A 11 -12.87 -25.02 1.05
C SER A 11 -12.05 -24.01 1.86
N ILE A 12 -12.17 -22.72 1.53
CA ILE A 12 -11.73 -21.63 2.40
C ILE A 12 -12.97 -21.17 3.15
N GLY A 13 -12.94 -21.32 4.48
CA GLY A 13 -14.02 -20.90 5.35
C GLY A 13 -14.58 -19.56 4.90
N HIS A 14 -15.90 -19.46 4.95
CA HIS A 14 -16.67 -18.26 4.76
C HIS A 14 -16.09 -17.17 5.67
N TRP A 15 -15.08 -16.42 5.19
CA TRP A 15 -14.60 -15.21 5.84
C TRP A 15 -15.69 -14.19 5.55
N CYS A 16 -16.70 -14.25 6.39
CA CYS A 16 -17.73 -13.25 6.49
C CYS A 16 -17.05 -11.88 6.59
N SER A 17 -17.72 -10.85 6.10
CA SER A 17 -17.32 -9.44 6.22
C SER A 17 -17.05 -9.00 7.68
N ASP A 18 -17.25 -9.88 8.65
CA ASP A 18 -17.09 -9.71 10.09
C ASP A 18 -15.63 -9.68 10.59
N VAL A 19 -14.62 -10.04 9.78
CA VAL A 19 -13.20 -9.99 10.22
C VAL A 19 -12.55 -8.62 10.04
N LEU A 20 -13.25 -7.66 9.45
CA LEU A 20 -12.79 -6.28 9.32
C LEU A 20 -13.13 -5.38 10.52
N ASP A 21 -13.82 -5.90 11.55
CA ASP A 21 -14.52 -5.05 12.52
C ASP A 21 -13.95 -5.03 13.95
N VAL A 22 -12.68 -5.40 14.14
CA VAL A 22 -12.00 -5.18 15.44
C VAL A 22 -11.01 -4.02 15.32
N GLN A 23 -11.50 -2.81 15.58
CA GLN A 23 -10.66 -1.61 15.60
C GLN A 23 -9.49 -1.78 16.58
N GLY A 24 -8.27 -1.49 16.11
CA GLY A 24 -7.06 -1.42 16.94
C GLY A 24 -6.33 -2.74 17.21
N VAL A 25 -6.83 -3.90 16.72
CA VAL A 25 -6.13 -5.19 16.88
C VAL A 25 -5.28 -5.49 15.64
N TRP A 26 -4.03 -5.90 15.87
CA TRP A 26 -3.16 -6.38 14.80
C TRP A 26 -3.55 -7.78 14.36
N LEU A 27 -3.79 -7.95 13.07
CA LEU A 27 -4.09 -9.20 12.40
C LEU A 27 -2.91 -9.59 11.50
N LEU A 28 -2.64 -10.89 11.38
CA LEU A 28 -1.49 -11.41 10.65
C LEU A 28 -1.91 -11.93 9.26
N LEU A 29 -1.24 -11.44 8.21
CA LEU A 29 -1.32 -11.97 6.86
C LEU A 29 -0.06 -12.79 6.56
N HIS A 30 -0.23 -14.10 6.36
CA HIS A 30 0.87 -15.02 6.07
C HIS A 30 0.66 -15.75 4.74
N TRP A 31 1.41 -15.37 3.71
CA TRP A 31 1.23 -15.91 2.37
C TRP A 31 2.56 -16.31 1.72
N VAL A 32 2.48 -17.20 0.73
CA VAL A 32 3.61 -17.70 -0.04
C VAL A 32 3.62 -16.99 -1.39
N VAL A 33 4.68 -16.22 -1.62
CA VAL A 33 4.91 -15.42 -2.83
C VAL A 33 5.89 -16.16 -3.74
N VAL A 34 5.56 -16.27 -5.04
CA VAL A 34 6.49 -16.75 -6.06
C VAL A 34 6.74 -15.65 -7.08
N ASP A 35 8.02 -15.35 -7.28
CA ASP A 35 8.51 -14.59 -8.42
C ASP A 35 8.86 -15.60 -9.52
N ASN A 36 8.14 -15.53 -10.64
CA ASN A 36 8.37 -16.45 -11.76
C ASN A 36 9.54 -16.02 -12.65
N GLY A 37 10.22 -14.90 -12.35
CA GLY A 37 11.36 -14.37 -13.11
C GLY A 37 11.05 -13.99 -14.56
N LYS A 38 9.81 -14.19 -15.02
CA LYS A 38 9.34 -13.98 -16.40
C LYS A 38 8.26 -12.90 -16.48
N SER A 39 7.67 -12.50 -15.36
CA SER A 39 6.66 -11.46 -15.28
C SER A 39 6.89 -10.58 -14.07
N ASP A 40 6.66 -9.27 -14.22
CA ASP A 40 6.76 -8.32 -13.11
C ASP A 40 5.65 -8.48 -12.04
N ARG A 41 4.68 -9.37 -12.26
CA ARG A 41 3.56 -9.63 -11.34
C ARG A 41 3.89 -10.80 -10.43
N ILE A 42 3.63 -10.60 -9.16
CA ILE A 42 3.71 -11.65 -8.15
C ILE A 42 2.33 -12.27 -7.97
N THR A 43 2.29 -13.59 -7.90
CA THR A 43 1.08 -14.38 -7.69
C THR A 43 1.26 -15.30 -6.49
N ILE A 44 0.13 -15.71 -5.91
CA ILE A 44 0.12 -16.65 -4.78
C ILE A 44 0.10 -18.05 -5.31
N VAL A 45 0.90 -18.89 -4.68
CA VAL A 45 1.15 -20.23 -5.16
C VAL A 45 0.54 -21.25 -4.22
N ASP A 46 -0.23 -22.16 -4.83
CA ASP A 46 -0.59 -23.44 -4.24
C ASP A 46 0.55 -24.44 -4.54
N ASN A 47 0.73 -25.44 -3.68
CA ASN A 47 1.96 -26.26 -3.48
C ASN A 47 2.49 -27.09 -4.70
N SER A 48 2.16 -26.72 -5.95
CA SER A 48 2.38 -27.48 -7.19
C SER A 48 3.39 -26.86 -8.17
N THR A 49 4.20 -25.87 -7.78
CA THR A 49 5.13 -25.19 -8.70
C THR A 49 6.59 -25.44 -8.32
N SER A 50 7.47 -25.76 -9.29
CA SER A 50 8.89 -26.12 -9.06
C SER A 50 9.82 -24.94 -8.70
N LEU A 51 9.27 -23.82 -8.22
CA LEU A 51 10.00 -22.63 -7.80
C LEU A 51 10.01 -22.56 -6.27
N SER A 52 11.11 -22.10 -5.68
CA SER A 52 11.22 -21.95 -4.23
C SER A 52 10.25 -20.87 -3.74
N PRO A 53 9.22 -21.25 -2.96
CA PRO A 53 8.27 -20.28 -2.45
C PRO A 53 8.94 -19.38 -1.40
N GLN A 54 8.67 -18.08 -1.45
CA GLN A 54 9.16 -17.14 -0.45
C GLN A 54 8.01 -16.72 0.47
N HIS A 55 8.19 -16.91 1.77
CA HIS A 55 7.22 -16.44 2.76
C HIS A 55 7.19 -14.91 2.79
N ALA A 56 5.97 -14.39 2.82
CA ALA A 56 5.63 -12.98 2.96
C ALA A 56 4.71 -12.82 4.17
N ILE A 57 5.15 -12.02 5.15
CA ILE A 57 4.43 -11.80 6.41
C ILE A 57 4.21 -10.30 6.60
N THR A 58 2.95 -9.93 6.80
CA THR A 58 2.53 -8.55 7.09
C THR A 58 1.51 -8.56 8.21
N GLU A 59 1.74 -7.75 9.24
CA GLU A 59 0.71 -7.42 10.21
C GLU A 59 -0.09 -6.23 9.70
N TYR A 60 -1.39 -6.22 9.95
CA TYR A 60 -2.24 -5.08 9.60
C TYR A 60 -3.26 -4.79 10.70
N ARG A 61 -3.72 -3.55 10.75
CA ARG A 61 -4.89 -3.17 11.53
C ARG A 61 -5.74 -2.16 10.77
N VAL A 62 -7.04 -2.20 11.00
CA VAL A 62 -7.97 -1.20 10.48
C VAL A 62 -7.88 0.04 11.37
N ILE A 63 -7.56 1.19 10.76
CA ILE A 63 -7.49 2.48 11.48
C ILE A 63 -8.77 3.31 11.29
N ALA A 64 -9.45 3.17 10.15
CA ALA A 64 -10.74 3.80 9.90
C ALA A 64 -11.48 3.05 8.78
N SER A 65 -12.81 3.05 8.87
CA SER A 65 -13.70 2.48 7.85
C SER A 65 -14.68 3.55 7.41
N SER A 66 -14.81 3.76 6.10
CA SER A 66 -15.72 4.74 5.52
C SER A 66 -17.01 4.07 5.04
N SER A 67 -18.14 4.76 5.20
CA SER A 67 -19.44 4.35 4.64
C SER A 67 -19.43 4.22 3.12
N HIS A 68 -18.47 4.86 2.45
CA HIS A 68 -18.29 4.82 1.00
C HIS A 68 -17.55 3.57 0.49
N GLY A 69 -17.31 2.58 1.36
CA GLY A 69 -16.65 1.32 0.98
C GLY A 69 -15.12 1.41 0.90
N TYR A 70 -14.52 2.40 1.57
CA TYR A 70 -13.07 2.51 1.74
C TYR A 70 -12.65 2.12 3.15
N THR A 71 -11.46 1.57 3.28
CA THR A 71 -10.87 1.22 4.55
C THR A 71 -9.44 1.70 4.59
N TRP A 72 -9.09 2.39 5.66
CA TRP A 72 -7.75 2.81 5.96
C TRP A 72 -7.08 1.73 6.79
N LEU A 73 -5.94 1.25 6.30
CA LEU A 73 -5.16 0.20 6.94
C LEU A 73 -3.81 0.75 7.34
N GLU A 74 -3.37 0.34 8.52
CA GLU A 74 -1.96 0.39 8.88
C GLU A 74 -1.34 -0.99 8.62
N LEU A 75 -0.17 -1.00 7.98
CA LEU A 75 0.51 -2.20 7.52
C LEU A 75 1.94 -2.21 8.04
N SER A 76 2.32 -3.28 8.73
CA SER A 76 3.67 -3.55 9.22
C SER A 76 4.24 -4.78 8.52
N PRO A 77 5.06 -4.60 7.45
CA PRO A 77 5.70 -5.72 6.77
C PRO A 77 6.84 -6.29 7.62
N LEU A 78 6.71 -7.55 8.04
CA LEU A 78 7.78 -8.29 8.74
C LEU A 78 8.79 -8.93 7.77
N THR A 79 8.47 -8.93 6.48
CA THR A 79 9.34 -9.37 5.38
C THR A 79 9.35 -8.33 4.26
N GLY A 80 10.41 -8.29 3.44
CA GLY A 80 10.59 -7.31 2.37
C GLY A 80 10.44 -7.87 0.95
N ARG A 81 9.35 -8.57 0.62
CA ARG A 81 9.16 -9.11 -0.76
C ARG A 81 8.67 -8.01 -1.71
N LYS A 82 9.02 -8.12 -3.00
CA LYS A 82 8.59 -7.18 -4.05
C LYS A 82 7.05 -7.09 -4.06
N HIS A 83 6.50 -5.88 -4.05
CA HIS A 83 5.04 -5.63 -4.04
C HIS A 83 4.23 -6.31 -2.92
N GLN A 84 4.86 -6.79 -1.83
CA GLN A 84 4.21 -7.61 -0.81
C GLN A 84 2.87 -7.04 -0.31
N LEU A 85 2.88 -5.79 0.15
CA LEU A 85 1.69 -5.13 0.71
C LEU A 85 0.55 -5.02 -0.32
N ARG A 86 0.89 -4.72 -1.57
CA ARG A 86 -0.07 -4.57 -2.67
C ARG A 86 -0.76 -5.89 -3.00
N VAL A 87 0.02 -6.97 -3.08
CA VAL A 87 -0.51 -8.33 -3.31
C VAL A 87 -1.33 -8.78 -2.12
N HIS A 88 -0.86 -8.53 -0.90
CA HIS A 88 -1.60 -8.88 0.32
C HIS A 88 -2.98 -8.22 0.35
N CYS A 89 -3.06 -6.92 0.06
CA CYS A 89 -4.34 -6.21 0.01
C CYS A 89 -5.25 -6.72 -1.12
N ALA A 90 -4.71 -6.88 -2.32
CA ALA A 90 -5.53 -7.24 -3.49
C ALA A 90 -6.03 -8.69 -3.46
N GLU A 91 -5.17 -9.63 -3.09
CA GLU A 91 -5.43 -11.06 -3.28
C GLU A 91 -5.78 -11.78 -1.96
N VAL A 92 -5.22 -11.36 -0.81
CA VAL A 92 -5.56 -11.95 0.51
C VAL A 92 -6.85 -11.34 1.05
N LEU A 93 -6.85 -10.02 1.18
CA LEU A 93 -7.97 -9.28 1.77
C LEU A 93 -9.12 -9.10 0.77
N GLY A 94 -8.84 -9.23 -0.53
CA GLY A 94 -9.80 -8.92 -1.58
C GLY A 94 -10.10 -7.41 -1.69
N THR A 95 -9.32 -6.56 -1.02
CA THR A 95 -9.47 -5.10 -0.94
C THR A 95 -8.21 -4.43 -1.50
N PRO A 96 -8.08 -4.30 -2.84
CA PRO A 96 -6.88 -3.72 -3.44
C PRO A 96 -6.70 -2.24 -3.07
N ILE A 97 -5.44 -1.82 -3.00
CA ILE A 97 -5.07 -0.43 -2.68
C ILE A 97 -5.56 0.50 -3.79
N VAL A 98 -6.11 1.65 -3.40
CA VAL A 98 -6.54 2.70 -4.34
C VAL A 98 -5.37 3.17 -5.20
N GLY A 99 -5.59 3.29 -6.51
CA GLY A 99 -4.58 3.67 -7.48
C GLY A 99 -3.60 2.55 -7.84
N ASP A 100 -3.83 1.32 -7.36
CA ASP A 100 -3.09 0.15 -7.77
C ASP A 100 -3.68 -0.46 -9.05
N TYR A 101 -3.33 0.13 -10.19
CA TYR A 101 -3.74 -0.37 -11.51
C TYR A 101 -3.17 -1.74 -11.88
N LYS A 102 -2.13 -2.21 -11.15
CA LYS A 102 -1.52 -3.51 -11.41
C LYS A 102 -2.36 -4.61 -10.77
N TYR A 103 -2.52 -4.60 -9.45
CA TYR A 103 -3.19 -5.68 -8.71
C TYR A 103 -4.69 -5.42 -8.50
N GLY A 104 -5.13 -4.17 -8.52
CA GLY A 104 -6.53 -3.78 -8.33
C GLY A 104 -7.39 -3.76 -9.60
N TRP A 105 -6.92 -4.31 -10.73
CA TRP A 105 -7.59 -4.19 -12.04
C TRP A 105 -9.08 -4.61 -12.02
N GLN A 106 -9.45 -5.64 -11.24
CA GLN A 106 -10.85 -6.06 -11.13
C GLN A 106 -11.72 -5.08 -10.32
N ALA A 107 -11.17 -4.46 -9.28
CA ALA A 107 -11.86 -3.43 -8.49
C ALA A 107 -11.98 -2.12 -9.28
N HIS A 108 -10.91 -1.73 -9.99
CA HIS A 108 -10.91 -0.54 -10.86
C HIS A 108 -11.79 -0.69 -12.11
N LYS A 109 -12.14 -1.92 -12.53
CA LYS A 109 -13.15 -2.16 -13.58
C LYS A 109 -14.59 -1.91 -13.11
N LYS A 110 -14.86 -2.08 -11.81
CA LYS A 110 -16.17 -1.82 -11.18
C LYS A 110 -16.29 -0.39 -10.68
N TRP A 111 -15.17 0.31 -10.49
CA TRP A 111 -15.16 1.77 -10.45
C TRP A 111 -15.86 2.22 -11.73
N GLY A 112 -17.03 2.84 -11.60
CA GLY A 112 -17.81 3.25 -12.77
C GLY A 112 -16.87 3.91 -13.77
N GLN A 113 -16.85 3.39 -14.99
CA GLN A 113 -16.17 4.05 -16.09
C GLN A 113 -16.78 5.44 -16.16
N PHE A 114 -16.12 6.45 -15.59
CA PHE A 114 -16.31 7.80 -16.07
C PHE A 114 -15.77 7.76 -17.49
N ASP A 115 -16.72 7.69 -18.42
CA ASP A 115 -16.47 7.62 -19.85
C ASP A 115 -15.41 8.65 -20.23
N LEU A 116 -14.29 8.16 -20.76
CA LEU A 116 -13.34 8.98 -21.50
C LEU A 116 -13.37 8.52 -22.95
N SER A 117 -14.54 8.60 -23.57
CA SER A 117 -14.65 8.87 -24.99
C SER A 117 -14.16 10.29 -25.27
N ASN A 118 -12.84 10.44 -25.40
CA ASN A 118 -12.15 11.07 -26.53
C ASN A 118 -10.82 11.76 -26.15
N PRO A 119 -9.83 11.69 -27.05
CA PRO A 119 -8.57 12.41 -26.94
C PRO A 119 -8.77 13.88 -27.35
N GLU A 120 -9.11 14.72 -26.38
CA GLU A 120 -8.88 16.16 -26.51
C GLU A 120 -7.75 16.54 -25.55
N ASP A 121 -6.56 16.14 -25.97
CA ASP A 121 -5.34 16.89 -25.72
C ASP A 121 -5.42 18.15 -26.58
N SER A 122 -6.21 19.14 -26.14
CA SER A 122 -6.22 20.45 -26.77
C SER A 122 -6.48 21.53 -25.74
N THR A 123 -5.52 22.46 -25.72
CA THR A 123 -5.58 23.82 -25.19
C THR A 123 -5.49 23.96 -23.67
N GLU A 124 -4.25 24.14 -23.22
CA GLU A 124 -3.82 25.37 -22.54
C GLU A 124 -4.93 26.15 -21.82
N GLU A 125 -5.25 25.74 -20.61
CA GLU A 125 -5.50 26.74 -19.57
C GLU A 125 -4.46 26.51 -18.47
N LEU A 126 -3.25 27.00 -18.77
CA LEU A 126 -2.15 27.22 -17.85
C LEU A 126 -2.56 28.24 -16.78
N LEU A 127 -3.51 27.86 -15.94
CA LEU A 127 -3.54 28.39 -14.59
C LEU A 127 -2.33 27.81 -13.89
N LYS A 128 -1.49 28.70 -13.35
CA LYS A 128 -0.27 28.41 -12.59
C LYS A 128 -0.57 27.45 -11.44
N GLU A 129 -0.69 26.16 -11.72
CA GLU A 129 -0.66 25.14 -10.69
C GLU A 129 0.81 24.86 -10.41
N GLU A 130 1.20 24.95 -9.14
CA GLU A 130 2.56 24.77 -8.63
C GLU A 130 3.10 23.38 -8.99
N ALA A 131 3.49 23.20 -10.25
CA ALA A 131 4.16 22.01 -10.73
C ALA A 131 5.55 22.02 -10.12
N LEU A 132 5.77 21.14 -9.15
CA LEU A 132 7.10 20.87 -8.63
C LEU A 132 8.01 20.36 -9.76
N PRO A 133 9.34 20.41 -9.58
CA PRO A 133 10.27 19.76 -10.50
C PRO A 133 9.79 18.33 -10.83
N PHE A 134 10.01 17.91 -12.08
CA PHE A 134 9.53 16.65 -12.67
C PHE A 134 8.03 16.57 -12.99
N GLY A 135 7.30 17.69 -12.99
CA GLY A 135 5.88 17.72 -13.36
C GLY A 135 4.97 17.07 -12.33
N LEU A 136 5.44 16.96 -11.08
CA LEU A 136 4.69 16.37 -9.99
C LEU A 136 3.67 17.37 -9.46
N ASN A 137 2.40 17.12 -9.74
CA ASN A 137 1.29 17.85 -9.14
C ASN A 137 0.80 17.06 -7.92
N LEU A 138 1.24 17.48 -6.72
CA LEU A 138 0.87 16.83 -5.45
C LEU A 138 -0.60 17.04 -5.08
N ASN A 139 -1.29 17.97 -5.76
CA ASN A 139 -2.68 18.31 -5.49
C ASN A 139 -3.68 17.41 -6.23
N LYS A 140 -3.21 16.62 -7.21
CA LYS A 140 -3.99 15.65 -7.98
C LYS A 140 -3.70 14.23 -7.53
N GLY A 141 -4.65 13.33 -7.78
CA GLY A 141 -4.51 11.90 -7.50
C GLY A 141 -5.22 11.44 -6.22
N SER A 142 -6.14 12.26 -5.68
CA SER A 142 -7.06 11.88 -4.63
C SER A 142 -8.11 10.88 -5.14
N ILE A 143 -8.90 10.30 -4.22
CA ILE A 143 -10.02 9.41 -4.59
C ILE A 143 -11.11 10.10 -5.41
N SER A 144 -11.21 11.43 -5.34
CA SER A 144 -12.19 12.21 -6.09
C SER A 144 -11.74 12.50 -7.52
N ASP A 145 -10.46 12.28 -7.83
CA ASP A 145 -9.91 12.52 -9.16
C ASP A 145 -10.17 11.35 -10.12
N LYS A 146 -10.25 11.62 -11.43
CA LYS A 146 -10.44 10.60 -12.47
C LYS A 146 -9.36 9.51 -12.46
N ARG A 147 -8.16 9.84 -12.02
CA ARG A 147 -6.99 8.96 -11.96
C ARG A 147 -6.33 9.08 -10.58
N PRO A 148 -6.80 8.34 -9.56
CA PRO A 148 -6.16 8.36 -8.27
C PRO A 148 -4.72 7.84 -8.35
N HIS A 149 -3.83 8.42 -7.55
CA HIS A 149 -2.48 7.92 -7.34
C HIS A 149 -2.49 6.73 -6.37
N LEU A 150 -1.39 5.99 -6.29
CA LEU A 150 -1.27 4.87 -5.37
C LEU A 150 -1.36 5.37 -3.92
N HIS A 151 -2.40 4.95 -3.19
CA HIS A 151 -2.61 5.26 -1.77
C HIS A 151 -1.83 4.30 -0.87
N LEU A 152 -0.52 4.25 -1.05
CA LEU A 152 0.41 3.52 -0.19
C LEU A 152 1.54 4.45 0.24
N HIS A 153 1.60 4.75 1.54
CA HIS A 153 2.54 5.69 2.13
C HIS A 153 3.38 5.02 3.21
N CYS A 154 4.68 5.31 3.24
CA CYS A 154 5.54 4.89 4.34
C CYS A 154 5.47 5.95 5.44
N LYS A 155 4.61 5.72 6.44
CA LYS A 155 4.36 6.68 7.54
C LYS A 155 5.50 6.71 8.55
N GLN A 156 6.03 5.56 8.94
CA GLN A 156 7.05 5.46 9.99
C GLN A 156 8.11 4.42 9.63
N ILE A 157 9.36 4.71 9.97
CA ILE A 157 10.49 3.78 9.94
C ILE A 157 11.18 3.86 11.29
N VAL A 158 11.37 2.72 11.94
CA VAL A 158 12.14 2.61 13.19
C VAL A 158 13.45 1.88 12.88
N LEU A 159 14.57 2.56 13.11
CA LEU A 159 15.90 1.98 13.01
C LEU A 159 16.42 1.67 14.43
N PRO A 160 16.40 0.40 14.85
CA PRO A 160 16.93 0.02 16.16
C PRO A 160 18.47 0.04 16.15
N ASP A 161 19.05 0.08 17.35
CA ASP A 161 20.48 -0.14 17.60
C ASP A 161 21.42 0.75 16.78
N ILE A 162 21.10 2.05 16.72
CA ILE A 162 21.91 3.03 15.99
C ILE A 162 23.16 3.49 16.73
N SER A 163 23.48 2.89 17.88
CA SER A 163 24.61 3.27 18.72
C SER A 163 25.93 3.26 17.95
N GLN A 164 26.16 2.28 17.07
CA GLN A 164 27.38 2.22 16.25
C GLN A 164 27.45 3.36 15.22
N ALA A 165 26.33 3.72 14.61
CA ALA A 165 26.25 4.82 13.65
C ALA A 165 26.48 6.16 14.35
N LEU A 166 25.93 6.35 15.56
CA LEU A 166 26.10 7.56 16.36
C LEU A 166 27.55 7.76 16.83
N GLN A 167 28.25 6.70 17.23
CA GLN A 167 29.67 6.76 17.57
C GLN A 167 30.52 7.29 16.41
N ASN A 168 30.21 6.87 15.17
CA ASN A 168 30.91 7.34 13.97
C ASN A 168 30.61 8.82 13.68
N VAL A 169 29.43 9.32 14.01
CA VAL A 169 29.08 10.74 13.83
C VAL A 169 29.75 11.63 14.90
N GLN A 170 29.82 11.16 16.15
CA GLN A 170 30.52 11.86 17.22
C GLN A 170 32.03 11.98 16.98
N SER A 171 32.65 10.98 16.34
CA SER A 171 34.07 11.07 16.00
C SER A 171 34.37 12.00 14.81
N LEU A 172 33.39 12.20 13.92
CA LEU A 172 33.51 13.06 12.73
C LEU A 172 33.08 14.51 12.97
N SER A 173 32.23 14.76 13.96
CA SER A 173 31.71 16.10 14.25
C SER A 173 32.20 16.57 15.62
N ALA A 174 32.77 17.77 15.70
CA ALA A 174 33.10 18.44 16.97
C ALA A 174 31.83 18.91 17.74
N LEU A 175 30.74 18.15 17.64
CA LEU A 175 29.46 18.47 18.26
C LEU A 175 29.48 18.00 19.72
N SER A 176 29.15 18.93 20.64
CA SER A 176 29.19 18.73 22.09
C SER A 176 28.00 17.95 22.67
N TYR A 177 27.24 17.23 21.84
CA TYR A 177 26.02 16.54 22.27
C TYR A 177 26.29 15.06 22.56
N ASP A 178 25.91 14.63 23.76
CA ASP A 178 25.95 13.23 24.16
C ASP A 178 24.75 12.48 23.58
N LEU A 179 25.01 11.65 22.56
CA LEU A 179 24.01 10.83 21.88
C LEU A 179 23.99 9.38 22.43
N SER A 180 24.72 9.10 23.51
CA SER A 180 24.82 7.75 24.10
C SER A 180 23.47 7.22 24.61
N ALA A 181 22.53 8.12 24.92
CA ALA A 181 21.18 7.77 25.37
C ALA A 181 20.22 7.38 24.23
N VAL A 182 20.56 7.67 22.97
CA VAL A 182 19.69 7.40 21.83
C VAL A 182 19.82 5.94 21.40
N LYS A 183 18.78 5.14 21.65
CA LYS A 183 18.75 3.69 21.34
C LYS A 183 18.18 3.38 19.96
N ALA A 184 17.30 4.22 19.45
CA ALA A 184 16.64 4.03 18.17
C ALA A 184 16.43 5.38 17.48
N LEU A 185 16.37 5.36 16.15
CA LEU A 185 15.94 6.50 15.34
C LEU A 185 14.56 6.21 14.78
N GLU A 186 13.61 7.07 15.10
CA GLU A 186 12.26 7.01 14.57
C GLU A 186 12.10 8.12 13.53
N LEU A 187 11.82 7.72 12.29
CA LEU A 187 11.55 8.61 11.18
C LEU A 187 10.06 8.56 10.89
N GLU A 188 9.40 9.70 10.97
CA GLU A 188 7.98 9.83 10.64
C GLU A 188 7.81 10.78 9.46
N ALA A 189 6.98 10.40 8.49
CA ALA A 189 6.67 11.21 7.32
C ALA A 189 5.19 11.59 7.30
N ASP A 190 4.91 12.87 7.10
CA ASP A 190 3.54 13.34 6.94
C ASP A 190 2.86 12.72 5.71
N LEU A 191 1.53 12.61 5.80
CA LEU A 191 0.73 12.04 4.73
C LEU A 191 0.77 12.97 3.51
N PRO A 192 0.98 12.44 2.28
CA PRO A 192 1.00 13.27 1.07
C PRO A 192 -0.32 14.04 0.88
N PRO A 193 -0.30 15.26 0.28
CA PRO A 193 -1.49 16.11 0.18
C PRO A 193 -2.70 15.43 -0.47
N PHE A 194 -2.50 14.67 -1.56
CA PHE A 194 -3.60 13.96 -2.23
C PHE A 194 -4.24 12.88 -1.34
N MET A 195 -3.46 12.19 -0.50
CA MET A 195 -3.99 11.20 0.44
C MET A 195 -4.69 11.88 1.61
N LYS A 196 -4.19 13.05 2.06
CA LYS A 196 -4.88 13.85 3.08
C LYS A 196 -6.26 14.31 2.60
N LYS A 197 -6.37 14.79 1.35
CA LYS A 197 -7.67 15.09 0.72
C LYS A 197 -8.59 13.87 0.72
N SER A 198 -8.07 12.70 0.35
CA SER A 198 -8.84 11.45 0.39
C SER A 198 -9.28 11.07 1.81
N TRP A 199 -8.42 11.30 2.81
CA TRP A 199 -8.74 11.07 4.23
C TRP A 199 -9.90 11.95 4.67
N ASP A 200 -9.82 13.24 4.36
CA ASP A 200 -10.85 14.21 4.72
C ASP A 200 -12.19 13.79 4.11
N VAL A 201 -12.24 13.44 2.82
CA VAL A 201 -13.48 12.99 2.14
C VAL A 201 -14.06 11.70 2.74
N THR A 202 -13.22 10.76 3.17
CA THR A 202 -13.68 9.44 3.64
C THR A 202 -14.05 9.39 5.11
N ASN A 203 -13.53 10.33 5.91
CA ASN A 203 -13.82 10.47 7.33
C ASN A 203 -14.65 11.74 7.67
N SER A 204 -15.24 12.37 6.64
CA SER A 204 -16.23 13.45 6.80
C SER A 204 -17.56 12.94 7.34
#